data_AF-A0A357I967-F1
#
_entry.id   AF-A0A357I967-F1
#
_cell.length_a   1.000
_cell.length_b   1.000
_cell.length_c   1.000
_cell.angle_alpha   90.00
_cell.angle_beta   90.00
_cell.angle_gamma   90.00
#
_symmetry.space_group_name_H-M   'P 1'
#
loop_
_entity.id
_entity.type
_entity.pdbx_description
1 polymer ?
#
loop_
_entity_poly.entity_id
_entity_poly.type
_entity_poly.pdbx_seq_one_letter_code
_entity_poly.pdbx_strand_id
1 'polypeptide(L)'
;MPAFEYTAIDARGREQKGVLEGDTARHVRQKLREKTLTPLSVEESSGKSRKNKQSGSNGSTFRGGIKSNDLALLTRQVATLMSSGTTIAESLDAVSRQSDKPKVKALLISVRARVREGRSLASALSDFPKVFPEIYQATVAAGEKSG
;
A
#
# COMPACT_ATOMS: atom_id res chain seq x y z
N MET A 1 -14.83 -13.90 19.69
CA MET A 1 -13.60 -14.64 20.02
C MET A 1 -12.42 -13.69 19.80
N PRO A 2 -11.41 -13.66 20.68
CA PRO A 2 -10.21 -12.87 20.46
C PRO A 2 -9.43 -13.35 19.22
N ALA A 3 -8.74 -12.42 18.57
CA ALA A 3 -7.83 -12.72 17.48
C ALA A 3 -6.40 -12.88 18.03
N PHE A 4 -5.66 -13.85 17.49
CA PHE A 4 -4.28 -14.10 17.85
C PHE A 4 -3.39 -13.94 16.63
N GLU A 5 -2.32 -13.16 16.76
CA GLU A 5 -1.27 -13.11 15.76
C GLU A 5 -0.34 -14.29 15.97
N TYR A 6 -0.04 -15.02 14.89
CA TYR A 6 0.83 -16.19 14.96
C TYR A 6 1.96 -16.10 13.94
N THR A 7 3.11 -16.66 14.33
CA THR A 7 4.18 -17.05 13.43
C THR A 7 4.35 -18.55 13.53
N ALA A 8 4.25 -19.27 12.42
CA ALA A 8 4.39 -20.72 12.36
C ALA A 8 5.27 -21.14 11.18
N ILE A 9 5.90 -22.31 11.28
CA ILE A 9 6.72 -22.87 10.22
C ILE A 9 5.98 -24.05 9.56
N ASP A 10 5.97 -24.04 8.23
CA ASP A 10 5.51 -25.15 7.39
C ASP A 10 6.53 -26.31 7.40
N ALA A 11 6.12 -27.53 7.04
CA ALA A 11 7.00 -28.72 7.03
C ALA A 11 8.26 -28.55 6.14
N ARG A 12 8.24 -27.56 5.23
CA ARG A 12 9.35 -27.16 4.35
C ARG A 12 10.26 -26.07 4.95
N GLY A 13 10.10 -25.72 6.23
CA GLY A 13 10.92 -24.70 6.90
C GLY A 13 10.55 -23.25 6.56
N ARG A 14 9.41 -23.01 5.90
CA ARG A 14 8.97 -21.65 5.54
C ARG A 14 8.12 -21.04 6.65
N GLU A 15 8.50 -19.85 7.10
CA GLU A 15 7.70 -19.08 8.06
C GLU A 15 6.43 -18.53 7.40
N GLN A 16 5.32 -18.67 8.12
CA GLN A 16 4.01 -18.10 7.79
C GLN A 16 3.54 -17.27 8.97
N LYS A 17 3.13 -16.03 8.69
CA LYS A 17 2.61 -15.08 9.66
C LYS A 17 1.17 -14.76 9.31
N GLY A 18 0.30 -14.74 10.31
CA GLY A 18 -1.13 -14.50 10.10
C GLY A 18 -1.88 -14.23 11.38
N VAL A 19 -3.17 -13.99 11.22
CA VAL A 19 -4.10 -13.81 12.35
C VAL A 19 -5.08 -14.98 12.34
N LEU A 20 -5.31 -15.60 13.50
CA LEU A 20 -6.27 -16.68 13.68
C LEU A 20 -7.18 -16.39 14.87
N GLU A 21 -8.47 -16.62 14.67
CA GLU A 21 -9.47 -16.49 15.74
C GLU A 21 -9.53 -17.77 16.58
N GLY A 22 -9.53 -17.60 17.90
CA GLY A 22 -9.70 -18.70 18.84
C GLY A 22 -10.10 -18.18 20.21
N ASP A 23 -10.51 -19.08 21.08
CA ASP A 23 -10.94 -18.74 22.44
C ASP A 23 -9.74 -18.55 23.38
N THR A 24 -8.62 -19.23 23.08
CA THR A 24 -7.39 -19.20 23.86
C THR A 24 -6.17 -19.37 22.95
N ALA A 25 -4.99 -18.94 23.39
CA ALA A 25 -3.73 -19.19 22.68
C ALA A 25 -3.49 -20.69 22.43
N ARG A 26 -3.96 -21.56 23.35
CA ARG A 26 -3.90 -23.02 23.20
C ARG A 26 -4.77 -23.52 22.05
N HIS A 27 -5.99 -22.99 21.92
CA HIS A 27 -6.90 -23.32 20.82
C HIS A 27 -6.30 -22.92 19.46
N VAL A 28 -5.65 -21.75 19.38
CA VAL A 28 -4.97 -21.30 18.16
C VAL A 28 -3.77 -22.18 17.80
N ARG A 29 -2.94 -22.57 18.77
CA ARG A 29 -1.83 -23.52 18.55
C ARG A 29 -2.32 -24.87 18.03
N GLN A 30 -3.45 -25.35 18.52
CA GLN A 30 -4.04 -26.61 18.06
C GLN A 30 -4.50 -26.52 16.60
N LYS A 31 -5.23 -25.45 16.24
CA LYS A 31 -5.63 -25.20 14.84
C LYS A 31 -4.43 -25.08 13.88
N LEU A 32 -3.30 -24.52 14.33
CA LEU A 32 -2.08 -24.44 13.52
C LEU A 32 -1.47 -25.82 13.28
N ARG A 33 -1.45 -26.68 14.32
CA ARG A 33 -0.99 -28.07 14.20
C ARG A 33 -1.88 -28.91 13.28
N GLU A 34 -3.20 -28.72 13.33
CA GLU A 34 -4.16 -29.35 12.41
C GLU A 34 -3.88 -28.98 10.94
N LYS A 35 -3.37 -27.76 10.70
CA LYS A 35 -2.93 -27.30 9.38
C LYS A 35 -1.50 -27.71 9.03
N THR A 36 -0.92 -28.67 9.75
CA THR A 36 0.48 -29.11 9.60
C THR A 36 1.53 -28.00 9.79
N LEU A 37 1.15 -26.90 10.46
CA LEU A 37 2.05 -25.79 10.78
C LEU A 37 2.55 -25.91 12.23
N THR A 38 3.85 -25.71 12.42
CA THR A 38 4.49 -25.71 13.75
C THR A 38 4.50 -24.29 14.32
N PRO A 39 3.76 -23.99 15.42
CA PRO A 39 3.69 -22.63 15.96
C PRO A 39 4.98 -22.25 16.68
N LEU A 40 5.57 -21.10 16.31
CA LEU A 40 6.73 -20.50 16.96
C LEU A 40 6.34 -19.43 17.99
N SER A 41 5.42 -18.54 17.61
CA SER A 41 4.86 -17.51 18.49
C SER A 41 3.37 -17.37 18.27
N VAL A 42 2.61 -17.18 19.36
CA VAL A 42 1.17 -16.93 19.35
C VAL A 42 0.90 -15.88 20.43
N GLU A 43 0.55 -14.67 19.99
CA GLU A 43 0.28 -13.52 20.85
C GLU A 43 -1.18 -13.12 20.74
N GLU A 44 -1.80 -12.80 21.88
CA GLU A 44 -3.17 -12.31 21.91
C GLU A 44 -3.21 -10.86 21.45
N SER A 45 -4.02 -10.54 20.43
CA SER A 45 -4.24 -9.16 20.05
C SER A 45 -5.24 -8.54 21.04
N SER A 46 -4.78 -8.21 22.25
CA SER A 46 -5.62 -7.60 23.27
C SER A 46 -6.16 -6.26 22.79
N GLY A 47 -7.49 -6.14 22.66
CA GLY A 47 -8.20 -4.90 22.93
C GLY A 47 -8.13 -3.74 21.93
N LYS A 48 -7.68 -3.91 20.68
CA LYS A 48 -7.97 -2.94 19.60
C LYS A 48 -8.98 -3.53 18.61
N SER A 49 -10.18 -3.81 19.10
CA SER A 49 -11.31 -4.12 18.23
C SER A 49 -11.76 -2.85 17.51
N ARG A 50 -11.92 -2.95 16.18
CA ARG A 50 -12.64 -2.03 15.28
C ARG A 50 -11.97 -0.69 14.96
N LYS A 51 -11.02 -0.71 14.01
CA LYS A 51 -11.17 0.15 12.82
C LYS A 51 -11.01 -0.70 11.57
N ASN A 52 -12.15 -1.19 11.10
CA ASN A 52 -12.52 -1.32 9.70
C ASN A 52 -11.44 -1.90 8.77
N LYS A 53 -11.33 -3.23 8.70
CA LYS A 53 -10.66 -3.95 7.61
C LYS A 53 -11.59 -4.95 6.95
N GLN A 54 -12.84 -4.56 6.69
CA GLN A 54 -13.63 -5.24 5.68
C GLN A 54 -14.59 -4.25 5.03
N SER A 55 -14.47 -4.18 3.70
CA SER A 55 -15.22 -3.33 2.76
C SER A 55 -14.71 -1.89 2.61
N GLY A 56 -13.90 -1.68 1.58
CA GLY A 56 -13.49 -0.34 1.11
C GLY A 56 -12.06 -0.28 0.58
N SER A 57 -11.89 -0.58 -0.72
CA SER A 57 -10.75 -0.22 -1.56
C SER A 57 -9.41 -0.94 -1.34
N ASN A 58 -8.86 -1.42 -2.45
CA ASN A 58 -7.53 -1.99 -2.67
C ASN A 58 -6.40 -0.98 -2.39
N GLY A 59 -6.34 -0.42 -1.18
CA GLY A 59 -5.31 0.54 -0.79
C GLY A 59 -4.08 -0.16 -0.19
N SER A 60 -3.16 -0.60 -1.04
CA SER A 60 -1.79 -0.96 -0.61
C SER A 60 -1.23 0.16 0.25
N THR A 61 -1.15 -0.05 1.57
CA THR A 61 -0.59 0.94 2.49
C THR A 61 0.92 0.97 2.25
N PHE A 62 1.34 1.91 1.42
CA PHE A 62 2.72 2.13 1.02
C PHE A 62 3.58 2.48 2.25
N ARG A 63 4.18 1.47 2.87
CA ARG A 63 5.11 1.61 4.01
C ARG A 63 6.52 1.88 3.47
N GLY A 64 6.80 3.13 3.09
CA GLY A 64 8.14 3.59 2.73
C GLY A 64 8.14 4.94 2.03
N GLY A 65 9.28 5.64 2.04
CA GLY A 65 9.56 6.75 1.12
C GLY A 65 10.27 6.24 -0.14
N ILE A 66 10.43 7.12 -1.13
CA ILE A 66 11.32 6.89 -2.29
C ILE A 66 12.50 7.86 -2.23
N LYS A 67 13.58 7.56 -2.95
CA LYS A 67 14.73 8.47 -3.02
C LYS A 67 14.35 9.76 -3.76
N SER A 68 14.94 10.89 -3.39
CA SER A 68 14.66 12.19 -4.03
C SER A 68 14.92 12.17 -5.54
N ASN A 69 15.96 11.47 -5.99
CA ASN A 69 16.25 11.31 -7.43
C ASN A 69 15.15 10.56 -8.17
N ASP A 70 14.52 9.57 -7.52
CA ASP A 70 13.42 8.81 -8.13
C ASP A 70 12.15 9.65 -8.22
N LEU A 71 11.88 10.45 -7.17
CA LEU A 71 10.79 11.42 -7.19
C LEU A 71 10.99 12.44 -8.32
N ALA A 72 12.18 13.04 -8.43
CA ALA A 72 12.49 14.01 -9.46
C ALA A 72 12.35 13.43 -10.89
N LEU A 73 12.84 12.20 -11.11
CA LEU A 73 12.72 11.51 -12.39
C LEU A 73 11.25 11.27 -12.76
N LEU A 74 10.47 10.72 -11.81
CA LEU A 74 9.05 10.45 -12.00
C LEU A 74 8.27 11.73 -12.30
N THR A 75 8.50 12.80 -11.53
CA THR A 75 7.86 14.10 -11.76
C THR A 75 8.17 14.63 -13.16
N ARG A 76 9.43 14.54 -13.61
CA ARG A 76 9.81 14.96 -14.97
C ARG A 76 9.13 14.12 -16.04
N GLN A 77 9.13 12.80 -15.91
CA GLN A 77 8.50 11.91 -16.89
C GLN A 77 7.00 12.15 -17.02
N VAL A 78 6.29 12.33 -15.90
CA VAL A 78 4.87 12.69 -15.90
C VAL A 78 4.65 14.04 -16.56
N ALA A 79 5.44 15.06 -16.21
CA ALA A 79 5.34 16.39 -16.80
C ALA A 79 5.53 16.35 -18.33
N THR A 80 6.55 15.64 -18.82
CA THR A 80 6.82 15.50 -20.27
C THR A 80 5.64 14.87 -21.01
N LEU A 81 5.04 13.81 -20.46
CA LEU A 81 3.90 13.15 -21.07
C LEU A 81 2.63 14.02 -21.03
N MET A 82 2.41 14.76 -19.95
CA MET A 82 1.30 15.71 -19.88
C MET A 82 1.48 16.86 -20.88
N SER A 83 2.70 17.36 -21.06
CA SER A 83 3.02 18.40 -22.06
C SER A 83 2.81 17.91 -23.49
N SER A 84 2.87 16.60 -23.77
CA SER A 84 2.55 16.03 -25.07
C SER A 84 1.05 15.78 -25.28
N GLY A 85 0.18 16.27 -24.37
CA GLY A 85 -1.27 16.13 -24.47
C GLY A 85 -1.84 14.80 -23.98
N THR A 86 -1.03 13.94 -23.34
CA THR A 86 -1.56 12.70 -22.74
C THR A 86 -2.31 13.02 -21.44
N THR A 87 -3.33 12.21 -21.14
CA THR A 87 -4.06 12.38 -19.88
C THR A 87 -3.19 11.99 -18.70
N ILE A 88 -3.38 12.64 -17.54
CA ILE A 88 -2.62 12.31 -16.32
C ILE A 88 -2.70 10.81 -15.97
N ALA A 89 -3.86 10.17 -16.16
CA ALA A 89 -4.04 8.76 -15.86
C ALA A 89 -3.24 7.84 -16.81
N GLU A 90 -3.03 8.24 -18.05
CA GLU A 90 -2.17 7.55 -19.02
C GLU A 90 -0.69 7.83 -18.76
N SER A 91 -0.34 9.08 -18.41
CA SER A 91 1.04 9.44 -18.05
C SER A 91 1.51 8.61 -16.84
N LEU A 92 0.68 8.50 -15.79
CA LEU A 92 0.97 7.67 -14.61
C LEU A 92 1.12 6.18 -14.97
N ASP A 93 0.30 5.67 -15.90
CA ASP A 93 0.40 4.27 -16.35
C ASP A 93 1.70 4.02 -17.11
N ALA A 94 2.04 4.90 -18.07
CA ALA A 94 3.24 4.80 -18.88
C ALA A 94 4.50 4.83 -18.01
N VAL A 95 4.58 5.76 -17.06
CA VAL A 95 5.72 5.85 -16.13
C VAL A 95 5.77 4.63 -15.20
N SER A 96 4.62 4.11 -14.76
CA SER A 96 4.60 2.89 -13.93
C SER A 96 5.12 1.65 -14.64
N ARG A 97 4.90 1.55 -15.97
CA ARG A 97 5.39 0.45 -16.81
C ARG A 97 6.88 0.56 -17.09
N GLN A 98 7.42 1.78 -17.17
CA GLN A 98 8.84 2.04 -17.40
C GLN A 98 9.71 1.92 -16.14
N SER A 99 9.10 1.97 -14.95
CA SER A 99 9.84 1.90 -13.69
C SER A 99 10.23 0.48 -13.32
N ASP A 100 11.53 0.20 -13.23
CA ASP A 100 12.08 -1.07 -12.72
C ASP A 100 11.92 -1.24 -11.20
N LYS A 101 11.59 -0.17 -10.48
CA LYS A 101 11.45 -0.18 -9.02
C LYS A 101 10.04 -0.63 -8.63
N PRO A 102 9.86 -1.79 -7.96
CA PRO A 102 8.53 -2.31 -7.62
C PRO A 102 7.72 -1.36 -6.73
N LYS A 103 8.40 -0.65 -5.82
CA LYS A 103 7.78 0.35 -4.94
C LYS A 103 7.20 1.52 -5.75
N VAL A 104 7.97 2.07 -6.68
CA VAL A 104 7.53 3.20 -7.51
C VAL A 104 6.36 2.78 -8.40
N LYS A 105 6.44 1.58 -8.99
CA LYS A 105 5.35 1.00 -9.78
C LYS A 105 4.06 0.87 -8.97
N ALA A 106 4.12 0.28 -7.78
CA ALA A 106 2.94 0.11 -6.92
C ALA A 106 2.34 1.47 -6.49
N LEU A 107 3.19 2.45 -6.19
CA LEU A 107 2.77 3.80 -5.85
C LEU A 107 2.01 4.46 -7.02
N LEU A 108 2.59 4.44 -8.22
CA LEU A 108 1.98 5.06 -9.40
C LEU A 108 0.66 4.40 -9.79
N ILE A 109 0.57 3.07 -9.71
CA ILE A 109 -0.67 2.33 -9.93
C ILE A 109 -1.75 2.77 -8.93
N SER A 110 -1.38 2.96 -7.66
CA SER A 110 -2.30 3.38 -6.61
C SER A 110 -2.78 4.83 -6.78
N VAL A 111 -1.86 5.75 -7.14
CA VAL A 111 -2.23 7.15 -7.47
C VAL A 111 -3.17 7.17 -8.67
N ARG A 112 -2.82 6.44 -9.75
CA ARG A 112 -3.64 6.33 -10.96
C ARG A 112 -5.04 5.81 -10.65
N ALA A 113 -5.18 4.78 -9.82
CA ALA A 113 -6.47 4.22 -9.46
C ALA A 113 -7.39 5.29 -8.84
N ARG A 114 -6.88 6.09 -7.90
CA ARG A 114 -7.64 7.18 -7.26
C ARG A 114 -8.03 8.29 -8.24
N VAL A 115 -7.15 8.62 -9.18
CA VAL A 115 -7.47 9.59 -10.23
C VAL A 115 -8.58 9.07 -11.14
N ARG A 116 -8.55 7.77 -11.50
CA ARG A 116 -9.62 7.13 -12.28
C ARG A 116 -10.95 7.02 -11.52
N GLU A 117 -10.90 6.99 -10.19
CA GLU A 117 -12.08 7.09 -9.31
C GLU A 117 -12.63 8.53 -9.22
N GLY A 118 -12.01 9.50 -9.88
CA GLY A 118 -12.47 10.89 -9.93
C GLY A 118 -11.88 11.80 -8.85
N ARG A 119 -10.93 11.32 -8.05
CA ARG A 119 -10.19 12.20 -7.12
C ARG A 119 -9.20 13.06 -7.90
N SER A 120 -8.98 14.28 -7.42
CA SER A 120 -7.89 15.13 -7.95
C SER A 120 -6.53 14.48 -7.72
N LEU A 121 -5.55 14.81 -8.57
CA LEU A 121 -4.18 14.35 -8.44
C LEU A 121 -3.60 14.75 -7.07
N ALA A 122 -3.79 16.00 -6.64
CA ALA A 122 -3.32 16.45 -5.33
C ALA A 122 -3.91 15.61 -4.19
N SER A 123 -5.21 15.30 -4.25
CA SER A 123 -5.87 14.43 -3.27
C SER A 123 -5.30 13.01 -3.31
N ALA A 124 -5.08 12.46 -4.50
CA ALA A 124 -4.50 11.12 -4.66
C ALA A 124 -3.06 11.01 -4.14
N LEU A 125 -2.26 12.07 -4.30
CA LEU A 125 -0.89 12.18 -3.78
C LEU A 125 -0.86 12.33 -2.26
N SER A 126 -1.86 13.01 -1.66
CA SER A 126 -1.92 13.26 -0.21
C SER A 126 -2.00 12.00 0.64
N ASP A 127 -2.49 10.90 0.08
CA ASP A 127 -2.51 9.58 0.70
C ASP A 127 -1.08 8.96 0.85
N PHE A 128 -0.05 9.58 0.25
CA PHE A 128 1.36 9.17 0.34
C PHE A 128 2.29 10.30 0.84
N PRO A 129 2.06 10.84 2.06
CA PRO A 129 2.77 12.03 2.55
C PRO A 129 4.27 11.80 2.81
N LYS A 130 4.70 10.54 2.94
CA LYS A 130 6.13 10.18 3.05
C LYS A 130 6.90 10.25 1.73
N VAL A 131 6.18 10.30 0.60
CA VAL A 131 6.76 10.38 -0.74
C VAL A 131 6.57 11.76 -1.32
N PHE A 132 5.37 12.33 -1.16
CA PHE A 132 5.04 13.66 -1.64
C PHE A 132 4.93 14.60 -0.44
N PRO A 133 5.95 15.43 -0.18
CA PRO A 133 5.87 16.45 0.87
C PRO A 133 4.68 17.39 0.65
N GLU A 134 4.19 18.03 1.71
CA GLU A 134 3.03 18.92 1.65
C GLU A 134 3.18 20.01 0.58
N ILE A 135 4.37 20.61 0.48
CA ILE A 135 4.64 21.64 -0.54
C ILE A 135 4.53 21.09 -1.97
N TYR A 136 4.88 19.84 -2.20
CA TYR A 136 4.71 19.19 -3.51
C TYR A 136 3.22 19.06 -3.84
N GLN A 137 2.41 18.61 -2.88
CA GLN A 137 0.97 18.44 -3.05
C GLN A 137 0.27 19.79 -3.28
N ALA A 138 0.68 20.83 -2.56
CA ALA A 138 0.15 22.19 -2.70
C ALA A 138 0.42 22.76 -4.10
N THR A 139 1.63 22.59 -4.64
CA THR A 139 1.97 23.02 -6.01
C THR A 139 1.12 22.30 -7.05
N VAL A 140 0.91 20.98 -6.89
CA VAL A 140 0.03 20.22 -7.78
C VAL A 140 -1.41 20.71 -7.67
N ALA A 141 -1.92 20.95 -6.46
CA ALA A 141 -3.27 21.45 -6.25
C ALA A 141 -3.49 22.83 -6.89
N ALA A 142 -2.47 23.70 -6.84
CA ALA A 142 -2.51 24.99 -7.52
C ALA A 142 -2.56 24.82 -9.04
N GLY A 143 -1.72 23.94 -9.60
CA GLY A 143 -1.71 23.62 -11.03
C GLY A 143 -3.04 23.01 -11.51
N GLU A 144 -3.62 22.06 -10.77
CA GLU A 144 -4.92 21.49 -11.14
C GLU A 144 -6.05 22.53 -11.16
N LYS A 145 -5.97 23.58 -10.34
CA LYS A 145 -6.95 24.67 -10.32
C LYS A 145 -6.76 25.67 -11.44
N SER A 146 -5.52 25.90 -11.88
CA SER A 146 -5.22 26.84 -12.98
C SER A 146 -5.51 26.26 -14.36
N GLY A 147 -5.55 24.93 -14.48
CA GLY A 147 -5.41 24.24 -15.75
C GLY A 147 -3.94 24.12 -16.17
#